data_AF-A0A947I0T2-F1
#
_entry.id   AF-A0A947I0T2-F1
#
_cell.length_a   1.000
_cell.length_b   1.000
_cell.length_c   1.000
_cell.angle_alpha   90.00
_cell.angle_beta   90.00
_cell.angle_gamma   90.00
#
_symmetry.space_group_name_H-M   'P 1'
#
loop_
_entity.id
_entity.type
_entity.pdbx_description
1 polymer ?
#
loop_
_entity_poly.entity_id
_entity_poly.type
_entity_poly.pdbx_seq_one_letter_code
_entity_poly.pdbx_strand_id
1 'polypeptide(L)' 'NLLVCPNIDAANIAYNLLKVAAGNNIALGPVLLGAAKPVCILTPSATVRRIVNMTAMTVADANAVR' A
#
# COMPACT_ATOMS: atom_id res chain seq x y z
N ASN A 1 10.25 -10.90 -2.68
CA ASN A 1 9.89 -9.91 -3.73
C ASN A 1 9.72 -8.52 -3.12
N LEU A 2 10.67 -8.07 -2.28
CA LEU A 2 10.73 -6.72 -1.70
C LEU A 2 11.58 -5.84 -2.61
N LEU A 3 11.11 -4.62 -2.90
CA LEU A 3 11.81 -3.65 -3.74
C LEU A 3 12.05 -2.38 -2.91
N VAL A 4 13.32 -2.14 -2.55
CA VAL A 4 13.74 -0.94 -1.82
C VAL A 4 14.26 0.06 -2.84
N CYS A 5 13.63 1.24 -2.91
CA CYS A 5 13.97 2.27 -3.90
C CYS A 5 14.88 3.35 -3.28
N PRO A 6 15.78 3.96 -4.07
CA PRO A 6 16.76 4.93 -3.57
C PRO A 6 16.15 6.31 -3.25
N ASN A 7 15.02 6.67 -3.87
CA ASN A 7 14.31 7.92 -3.63
C ASN A 7 12.80 7.78 -3.93
N ILE A 8 12.01 8.80 -3.56
CA ILE A 8 10.55 8.80 -3.72
C ILE A 8 10.11 8.82 -5.19
N ASP A 9 10.88 9.47 -6.07
CA ASP A 9 10.57 9.56 -7.49
C ASP A 9 10.72 8.19 -8.18
N ALA A 10 11.82 7.50 -7.92
CA ALA A 10 12.07 6.14 -8.38
C ALA A 10 11.01 5.18 -7.82
N ALA A 11 10.63 5.33 -6.54
CA ALA A 11 9.57 4.53 -5.94
C ALA A 11 8.21 4.75 -6.63
N ASN A 12 7.85 6.00 -6.92
CA ASN A 12 6.60 6.34 -7.61
C ASN A 12 6.59 5.85 -9.06
N ILE A 13 7.69 5.98 -9.78
CA ILE A 13 7.82 5.47 -11.16
C ILE A 13 7.70 3.95 -11.16
N ALA A 14 8.47 3.25 -10.32
CA ALA A 14 8.43 1.79 -10.23
C ALA A 14 7.03 1.29 -9.80
N TYR A 15 6.39 1.95 -8.83
CA TYR A 15 5.04 1.62 -8.37
C TYR A 15 4.00 1.74 -9.50
N ASN A 16 4.01 2.85 -10.24
CA ASN A 16 3.06 3.04 -11.34
C ASN A 16 3.34 2.09 -12.51
N LEU A 17 4.61 1.84 -12.84
CA LEU A 17 4.99 0.86 -13.86
C LEU A 17 4.51 -0.54 -13.50
N LEU A 18 4.78 -1.01 -12.27
CA LEU A 18 4.36 -2.34 -11.83
C LEU A 18 2.84 -2.46 -11.74
N LYS A 19 2.15 -1.41 -11.28
CA LYS A 19 0.69 -1.37 -11.25
C LYS A 19 0.09 -1.62 -12.64
N VAL A 20 0.66 -1.01 -13.68
CA VAL A 20 0.17 -1.13 -15.07
C VAL A 20 0.66 -2.43 -15.72
N ALA A 21 1.93 -2.78 -15.56
CA ALA A 21 2.57 -3.87 -16.29
C ALA A 21 2.37 -5.26 -15.67
N ALA A 22 2.28 -5.36 -14.34
CA ALA A 22 2.31 -6.65 -13.62
C ALA A 22 1.20 -6.82 -12.56
N GLY A 23 0.53 -5.74 -12.16
CA GLY A 23 -0.41 -5.72 -11.03
C GLY A 23 -1.88 -5.87 -11.39
N ASN A 24 -2.24 -6.12 -12.66
CA ASN A 24 -3.64 -6.05 -13.15
C ASN A 24 -4.36 -4.75 -12.70
N ASN A 25 -3.61 -3.64 -12.56
CA ASN A 25 -4.09 -2.38 -12.03
C ASN A 25 -4.58 -2.40 -10.55
N ILE A 26 -4.37 -3.51 -9.84
CA ILE A 26 -4.68 -3.66 -8.41
C ILE A 26 -3.43 -3.31 -7.62
N ALA A 27 -3.43 -2.12 -7.04
CA ALA A 27 -2.40 -1.69 -6.11
C ALA A 27 -3.00 -1.37 -4.75
N LEU A 28 -2.43 -1.96 -3.70
CA LEU A 28 -2.74 -1.69 -2.30
C LEU A 28 -1.66 -0.77 -1.73
N GLY A 29 -2.08 0.30 -1.04
CA GLY A 29 -1.18 1.33 -0.50
C GLY A 29 -1.75 2.74 -0.64
N PRO A 30 -1.11 3.76 -0.02
CA PRO A 30 0.12 3.71 0.78
C PRO A 30 -0.12 3.19 2.22
N VAL A 31 0.82 2.39 2.72
CA VAL A 31 0.83 1.91 4.11
C VAL A 31 1.96 2.64 4.84
N LEU A 32 1.63 3.29 5.96
CA LEU A 32 2.62 3.98 6.78
C LEU A 32 3.33 2.97 7.68
N LEU A 33 4.64 2.84 7.50
CA LEU A 33 5.49 2.03 8.37
C LEU A 33 6.09 2.92 9.46
N GLY A 34 6.17 2.40 10.70
CA GLY A 34 6.78 3.11 11.84
C GLY A 34 5.83 3.92 12.72
N ALA A 35 4.53 3.98 12.42
CA ALA A 35 3.54 4.55 13.33
C ALA A 35 3.34 3.65 14.57
N ALA A 36 3.08 4.26 15.74
CA ALA A 36 2.83 3.53 17.00
C ALA A 36 1.57 2.65 16.96
N LYS A 37 0.63 2.98 16.05
CA LYS A 37 -0.54 2.16 15.69
C LYS A 37 -0.64 2.14 14.16
N PRO A 38 -1.16 1.08 13.54
CA PRO A 38 -1.28 1.02 12.08
C PRO A 38 -2.30 2.04 11.60
N VAL A 39 -1.87 2.90 10.67
CA VAL A 39 -2.70 3.94 10.06
C VAL A 39 -2.43 3.92 8.56
N CYS A 40 -3.49 3.85 7.76
CA CYS A 40 -3.42 3.89 6.30
C CYS A 40 -4.30 5.02 5.78
N ILE A 41 -3.81 5.77 4.79
CA ILE A 41 -4.54 6.87 4.16
C ILE A 41 -5.09 6.40 2.82
N LEU A 42 -6.39 6.63 2.60
CA LEU A 42 -7.07 6.31 1.36
C LEU A 42 -7.35 7.58 0.56
N THR A 43 -7.17 7.49 -0.76
CA THR A 43 -7.58 8.55 -1.69
C THR A 43 -9.09 8.50 -1.92
N PRO A 44 -9.79 9.64 -2.14
CA PRO A 44 -11.23 9.67 -2.38
C PRO A 44 -11.70 8.81 -3.57
N SER A 45 -10.81 8.55 -4.53
CA SER A 45 -11.06 7.69 -5.68
C SER A 45 -10.92 6.18 -5.39
N ALA A 46 -10.82 5.77 -4.12
CA ALA A 46 -10.69 4.37 -3.74
C ALA A 46 -12.01 3.62 -3.98
N THR A 47 -11.93 2.47 -4.66
CA THR A 47 -13.07 1.58 -4.85
C THR A 47 -13.39 0.83 -3.56
N VAL A 48 -14.63 0.31 -3.44
CA VAL A 48 -15.06 -0.49 -2.27
C VAL A 48 -14.11 -1.66 -2.00
N ARG A 49 -13.67 -2.35 -3.06
CA ARG A 49 -12.68 -3.45 -2.96
C ARG A 49 -11.36 -2.99 -2.33
N ARG A 50 -10.89 -1.79 -2.68
CA ARG A 50 -9.66 -1.23 -2.11
C ARG A 50 -9.84 -0.86 -0.64
N ILE A 51 -11.01 -0.34 -0.26
CA ILE A 51 -11.34 -0.04 1.15
C ILE A 51 -11.29 -1.33 1.98
N VAL A 52 -12.03 -2.36 1.57
CA VAL A 52 -12.08 -3.65 2.31
C VAL A 52 -10.69 -4.27 2.44
N ASN A 53 -9.92 -4.32 1.35
CA ASN A 53 -8.57 -4.89 1.38
C ASN A 53 -7.62 -4.08 2.27
N MET A 54 -7.72 -2.75 2.26
CA MET A 54 -6.88 -1.88 3.11
C MET A 54 -7.25 -1.97 4.59
N THR A 55 -8.54 -2.13 4.91
CA THR A 55 -8.98 -2.39 6.28
C THR A 55 -8.47 -3.75 6.76
N ALA A 56 -8.59 -4.79 5.93
CA ALA A 56 -8.07 -6.12 6.27
C ALA A 56 -6.55 -6.10 6.53
N MET A 57 -5.79 -5.41 5.70
CA MET A 57 -4.35 -5.18 5.90
C MET A 57 -4.07 -4.43 7.21
N THR A 58 -4.80 -3.35 7.48
CA THR A 58 -4.60 -2.54 8.69
C THR A 58 -4.90 -3.32 9.97
N VAL A 59 -5.95 -4.16 9.95
CA VAL A 59 -6.30 -5.05 11.07
C VAL A 59 -5.25 -6.15 11.25
N ALA A 60 -4.74 -6.72 10.15
CA ALA A 60 -3.66 -7.69 10.21
C ALA A 60 -2.40 -7.07 10.83
N ASP A 61 -2.03 -5.85 10.44
CA ASP A 61 -0.93 -5.10 11.04
C ASP A 61 -1.17 -4.72 12.50
N ALA A 62 -2.43 -4.51 12.91
CA ALA A 62 -2.79 -4.19 14.31
C ALA A 62 -2.67 -5.41 15.23
N ASN A 63 -3.00 -6.58 14.69
CA ASN A 63 -2.95 -7.86 15.40
C ASN A 63 -1.58 -8.55 15.28
N ALA A 64 -0.73 -8.10 14.35
CA ALA A 64 0.64 -8.55 14.25
C ALA A 64 1.41 -8.05 15.48
N VAL A 65 1.70 -8.98 16.38
CA VAL A 65 2.62 -8.73 17.51
C VAL A 65 3.98 -8.38 16.91
N ARG A 66 4.40 -7.12 17.07
CA ARG A 66 5.73 -6.65 16.72
C ARG A 66 6.70 -6.85 17.88
#